data_AF-A0A9D9MDA2-F1
#
_entry.id   AF-A0A9D9MDA2-F1
#
_cell.length_a   1.000
_cell.length_b   1.000
_cell.length_c   1.000
_cell.angle_alpha   90.00
_cell.angle_beta   90.00
_cell.angle_gamma   90.00
#
_symmetry.space_group_name_H-M   'P 1'
#
loop_
_entity.id
_entity.type
_entity.pdbx_description
1 polymer ?
#
loop_
_entity_poly.entity_id
_entity_poly.type
_entity_poly.pdbx_seq_one_letter_code
_entity_poly.pdbx_strand_id
1 'polypeptide(L)'
;EATPAESTSYRLAKHDKETYPDIITSGEEDPYYTNSTQLPVNYTTDIFEALDHQDALQVLYTGGTVFHGFIGEAIDDWNSCKNLVKQIAYNYKLPYFTITPTFSVCPVHGYLQGEHFTCDKCKKEQEDMLKSKIAALEKEKAEILAAASVK
;
A
#
# COMPACT_ATOMS: atom_id res chain seq x y z
N GLU A 1 -10.39 24.58 7.55
CA GLU A 1 -9.85 23.69 6.49
C GLU A 1 -9.04 22.59 7.15
N ALA A 2 -9.13 21.36 6.64
CA ALA A 2 -8.19 20.31 6.99
C ALA A 2 -6.95 20.46 6.10
N THR A 3 -5.96 21.21 6.57
CA THR A 3 -4.74 21.53 5.80
C THR A 3 -4.06 20.25 5.33
N PRO A 4 -3.55 20.13 4.09
CA PRO A 4 -2.88 18.90 3.62
C PRO A 4 -1.58 18.56 4.37
N ALA A 5 -0.86 19.58 4.86
CA ALA A 5 0.31 19.46 5.74
C ALA A 5 1.47 18.58 5.25
N GLU A 6 1.64 18.35 3.93
CA GLU A 6 2.64 17.44 3.34
C GLU A 6 4.05 17.55 3.96
N SER A 7 4.63 18.75 3.98
CA SER A 7 5.94 19.00 4.61
C SER A 7 5.84 19.47 6.06
N THR A 8 4.69 20.04 6.42
CA THR A 8 4.49 20.69 7.72
C THR A 8 4.32 19.67 8.83
N SER A 9 3.63 18.56 8.57
CA SER A 9 3.46 17.44 9.50
C SER A 9 4.81 16.93 10.02
N TYR A 10 5.72 16.61 9.10
CA TYR A 10 7.07 16.16 9.44
C TYR A 10 7.90 17.27 10.11
N ARG A 11 7.92 18.47 9.50
CA ARG A 11 8.78 19.57 9.98
C ARG A 11 8.42 20.00 11.40
N LEU A 12 7.14 20.12 11.74
CA LEU A 12 6.72 20.50 13.09
C LEU A 12 7.07 19.40 14.10
N ALA A 13 6.73 18.14 13.79
CA ALA A 13 7.04 17.01 14.68
C ALA A 13 8.54 16.88 14.95
N LYS A 14 9.40 17.08 13.94
CA LYS A 14 10.85 17.07 14.09
C LYS A 14 11.36 18.17 15.02
N HIS A 15 10.95 19.41 14.80
CA HIS A 15 11.38 20.56 15.62
C HIS A 15 10.88 20.42 17.07
N ASP A 16 9.65 19.92 17.25
CA ASP A 16 9.08 19.70 18.57
C ASP A 16 9.82 18.57 19.30
N LYS A 17 10.23 17.51 18.61
CA LYS A 17 11.01 16.42 19.21
C LYS A 17 12.42 16.86 19.64
N GLU A 18 13.04 17.77 18.89
CA GLU A 18 14.32 18.40 19.25
C GLU A 18 14.20 19.27 20.51
N THR A 19 13.06 19.95 20.68
CA THR A 19 12.81 20.87 21.82
C THR A 19 12.27 20.12 23.04
N TYR A 20 11.42 19.13 22.82
CA TYR A 20 10.68 18.37 23.81
C TYR A 20 10.84 16.86 23.52
N PRO A 21 11.92 16.22 24.01
CA PRO A 21 12.21 14.82 23.68
C PRO A 21 11.08 13.84 24.05
N ASP A 22 10.29 14.15 25.07
CA ASP A 22 9.19 13.31 25.56
C ASP A 22 7.86 13.53 24.83
N ILE A 23 7.79 14.43 23.84
CA ILE A 23 6.55 14.66 23.10
C ILE A 23 6.14 13.42 22.31
N ILE A 24 4.83 13.16 22.26
CA ILE A 24 4.25 12.02 21.55
C ILE A 24 4.06 12.42 20.08
N THR A 25 4.76 11.71 19.21
CA THR A 25 4.67 11.83 17.73
C THR A 25 4.41 10.45 17.14
N SER A 26 3.87 10.40 15.92
CA SER A 26 3.89 9.18 15.12
C SER A 26 5.25 9.02 14.46
N GLY A 27 5.66 7.79 14.13
CA GLY A 27 6.97 7.49 13.52
C GLY A 27 8.10 7.45 14.55
N GLU A 28 9.04 6.52 14.36
CA GLU A 28 10.20 6.35 15.25
C GLU A 28 11.41 7.15 14.76
N GLU A 29 11.95 6.79 13.59
CA GLU A 29 13.12 7.47 13.01
C GLU A 29 12.74 8.82 12.38
N ASP A 30 11.60 8.87 11.70
CA ASP A 30 11.05 10.07 11.06
C ASP A 30 9.72 10.46 11.73
N PRO A 31 9.75 11.36 12.73
CA PRO A 31 8.56 11.76 13.46
C PRO A 31 7.62 12.61 12.59
N TYR A 32 6.32 12.39 12.72
CA TYR A 32 5.29 13.14 12.02
C TYR A 32 4.02 13.29 12.86
N TYR A 33 3.20 14.28 12.51
CA TYR A 33 1.85 14.42 13.05
C TYR A 33 0.80 13.93 12.06
N THR A 34 -0.20 13.22 12.56
CA THR A 34 -1.35 12.85 11.74
C THR A 34 -2.05 14.10 11.23
N ASN A 35 -2.45 14.09 9.96
CA ASN A 35 -3.00 15.27 9.34
C ASN A 35 -4.35 15.68 9.95
N SER A 36 -4.50 16.94 10.37
CA SER A 36 -5.75 17.50 10.88
C SER A 36 -6.40 16.64 11.98
N THR A 37 -7.59 16.07 11.76
CA THR A 37 -8.29 15.16 12.68
C THR A 37 -8.43 13.75 12.12
N GLN A 38 -7.60 13.41 11.12
CA GLN A 38 -7.58 12.08 10.53
C GLN A 38 -7.17 11.04 11.57
N LEU A 39 -7.54 9.78 11.31
CA LEU A 39 -7.05 8.65 12.09
C LEU A 39 -5.53 8.50 11.90
N PRO A 40 -4.80 8.04 12.93
CA PRO A 40 -3.41 7.62 12.77
C PRO A 40 -3.25 6.59 11.65
N VAL A 41 -2.08 6.58 11.01
CA VAL A 41 -1.74 5.57 10.01
C VAL A 41 -1.87 4.17 10.65
N ASN A 42 -2.48 3.23 9.92
CA ASN A 42 -2.73 1.86 10.37
C ASN A 42 -3.67 1.72 11.58
N TYR A 43 -4.51 2.72 11.87
CA TYR A 43 -5.48 2.63 12.97
C TYR A 43 -6.48 1.46 12.80
N THR A 44 -7.07 1.32 11.62
CA THR A 44 -7.96 0.19 11.26
C THR A 44 -7.79 -0.17 9.79
N THR A 45 -8.13 -1.42 9.46
CA THR A 45 -8.22 -1.91 8.08
C THR A 45 -9.66 -1.95 7.57
N ASP A 46 -10.65 -1.73 8.44
CA ASP A 46 -12.06 -1.66 8.06
C ASP A 46 -12.42 -0.22 7.66
N ILE A 47 -12.76 -0.04 6.39
CA ILE A 47 -13.17 1.25 5.85
C ILE A 47 -14.45 1.78 6.51
N PHE A 48 -15.40 0.92 6.88
CA PHE A 48 -16.66 1.35 7.49
C PHE A 48 -16.45 1.81 8.92
N GLU A 49 -15.60 1.12 9.69
CA GLU A 49 -15.19 1.58 11.02
C GLU A 49 -14.52 2.96 10.94
N ALA A 50 -13.62 3.15 9.98
CA ALA A 50 -12.97 4.44 9.75
C ALA A 50 -13.98 5.54 9.36
N LEU A 51 -14.94 5.23 8.50
CA LEU A 51 -16.00 6.15 8.08
C LEU A 51 -16.92 6.54 9.25
N ASP A 52 -17.37 5.56 10.05
CA ASP A 52 -18.20 5.77 11.23
C ASP A 52 -17.52 6.70 12.25
N HIS A 53 -16.21 6.54 12.43
CA HIS A 53 -15.42 7.42 13.28
C HIS A 53 -15.25 8.83 12.70
N GLN A 54 -15.02 8.94 11.39
CA GLN A 54 -14.60 10.20 10.77
C GLN A 54 -15.75 11.08 10.29
N ASP A 55 -16.92 10.53 9.96
CA ASP A 55 -18.03 11.28 9.34
C ASP A 55 -18.42 12.54 10.11
N ALA A 56 -18.67 12.40 11.42
CA ALA A 56 -19.10 13.52 12.26
C ALA A 56 -18.03 14.61 12.41
N LEU A 57 -16.75 14.24 12.37
CA LEU A 57 -15.62 15.18 12.49
C LEU A 57 -15.37 15.90 11.16
N GLN A 58 -15.34 15.16 10.07
CA GLN A 58 -14.98 15.67 8.76
C GLN A 58 -16.02 16.67 8.21
N VAL A 59 -17.30 16.47 8.54
CA VAL A 59 -18.38 17.41 8.17
C VAL A 59 -18.21 18.81 8.79
N LEU A 60 -17.46 18.93 9.89
CA LEU A 60 -17.21 20.23 10.53
C LEU A 60 -16.22 21.10 9.75
N TYR A 61 -15.44 20.53 8.82
CA TYR A 61 -14.52 21.28 7.98
C TYR A 61 -15.23 21.91 6.78
N THR A 62 -15.66 23.16 6.95
CA THR A 62 -16.30 23.94 5.88
C THR A 62 -15.32 24.48 4.83
N GLY A 63 -14.04 24.61 5.19
CA GLY A 63 -12.98 25.11 4.29
C GLY A 63 -12.38 24.03 3.38
N GLY A 64 -12.86 22.79 3.44
CA GLY A 64 -12.33 21.66 2.70
C GLY A 64 -11.72 20.60 3.60
N THR A 65 -12.00 19.34 3.26
CA THR A 65 -11.38 18.14 3.80
C THR A 65 -11.49 17.01 2.79
N VAL A 66 -10.72 15.94 2.96
CA VAL A 66 -10.78 14.71 2.17
C VAL A 66 -10.60 13.52 3.10
N PHE A 67 -11.46 12.52 2.95
CA PHE A 67 -11.26 11.20 3.58
C PHE A 67 -10.61 10.25 2.58
N HIS A 68 -9.53 9.58 3.00
CA HIS A 68 -8.81 8.62 2.16
C HIS A 68 -9.16 7.19 2.60
N GLY A 69 -9.98 6.50 1.81
CA GLY A 69 -10.28 5.08 1.99
C GLY A 69 -9.28 4.22 1.22
N PHE A 70 -8.22 3.76 1.90
CA PHE A 70 -7.30 2.78 1.35
C PHE A 70 -7.90 1.38 1.47
N ILE A 71 -8.00 0.66 0.35
CA ILE A 71 -8.53 -0.71 0.32
C ILE A 71 -7.35 -1.65 0.13
N GLY A 72 -7.18 -2.58 1.08
CA GLY A 72 -6.06 -3.54 1.09
C GLY A 72 -6.07 -4.48 -0.12
N GLU A 73 -7.25 -4.76 -0.67
CA GLU A 73 -7.41 -5.54 -1.89
C GLU A 73 -7.52 -4.66 -3.14
N ALA A 74 -7.13 -5.23 -4.29
CA ALA A 74 -7.48 -4.63 -5.56
C ALA A 74 -8.99 -4.76 -5.81
N ILE A 75 -9.58 -3.74 -6.44
CA ILE A 75 -10.97 -3.83 -6.88
C ILE A 75 -11.01 -4.32 -8.33
N ASP A 76 -11.22 -5.62 -8.50
CA ASP A 76 -11.21 -6.28 -9.80
C ASP A 76 -12.50 -6.04 -10.59
N ASP A 77 -13.62 -5.86 -9.87
CA ASP A 77 -14.94 -5.60 -10.44
C ASP A 77 -15.39 -4.16 -10.16
N TRP A 78 -15.61 -3.40 -11.23
CA TRP A 78 -16.09 -2.02 -11.14
C TRP A 78 -17.47 -1.91 -10.48
N ASN A 79 -18.30 -2.97 -10.53
CA ASN A 79 -19.60 -2.96 -9.85
C ASN A 79 -19.43 -2.93 -8.33
N SER A 80 -18.43 -3.64 -7.79
CA SER A 80 -18.08 -3.60 -6.36
C SER A 80 -17.66 -2.19 -5.95
N CYS A 81 -16.78 -1.54 -6.71
CA CYS A 81 -16.38 -0.15 -6.46
C CYS A 81 -17.60 0.79 -6.48
N LYS A 82 -18.45 0.68 -7.52
CA LYS A 82 -19.66 1.48 -7.66
C LYS A 82 -20.60 1.28 -6.47
N ASN A 83 -20.80 0.04 -6.02
CA ASN A 83 -21.67 -0.26 -4.89
C ASN A 83 -21.09 0.34 -3.60
N LEU A 84 -19.78 0.24 -3.38
CA LEU A 84 -19.11 0.87 -2.24
C LEU A 84 -19.28 2.39 -2.26
N VAL A 85 -19.00 3.06 -3.38
CA VAL A 85 -19.22 4.51 -3.55
C VAL A 85 -20.67 4.89 -3.21
N LYS A 86 -21.65 4.12 -3.70
CA LYS A 86 -23.07 4.36 -3.40
C LYS A 86 -23.39 4.17 -1.92
N GLN A 87 -22.85 3.14 -1.28
CA GLN A 87 -23.05 2.93 0.16
C GLN A 87 -22.46 4.08 0.97
N ILE A 88 -21.26 4.55 0.61
CA ILE A 88 -20.64 5.68 1.31
C ILE A 88 -21.48 6.94 1.11
N ALA A 89 -21.81 7.27 -0.14
CA ALA A 89 -22.53 8.50 -0.47
C ALA A 89 -23.97 8.56 0.05
N TYR A 90 -24.63 7.42 0.30
CA TYR A 90 -25.99 7.38 0.84
C TYR A 90 -26.05 7.33 2.36
N ASN A 91 -25.05 6.74 3.03
CA ASN A 91 -25.08 6.54 4.47
C ASN A 91 -24.25 7.55 5.25
N TYR A 92 -23.29 8.23 4.60
CA TYR A 92 -22.38 9.19 5.23
C TYR A 92 -22.54 10.59 4.64
N LYS A 93 -22.10 11.61 5.39
CA LYS A 93 -22.22 13.04 5.07
C LYS A 93 -20.89 13.66 4.67
N LEU A 94 -19.81 12.89 4.66
CA LEU A 94 -18.47 13.28 4.21
C LEU A 94 -18.53 14.11 2.91
N PRO A 95 -17.96 15.33 2.91
CA PRO A 95 -18.06 16.22 1.75
C PRO A 95 -17.22 15.75 0.56
N TYR A 96 -16.13 15.04 0.83
CA TYR A 96 -15.22 14.52 -0.19
C TYR A 96 -14.47 13.29 0.34
N PHE A 97 -14.46 12.22 -0.45
CA PHE A 97 -13.73 11.00 -0.15
C PHE A 97 -13.09 10.42 -1.40
N THR A 98 -12.03 9.66 -1.20
CA THR A 98 -11.33 8.92 -2.24
C THR A 98 -11.30 7.44 -1.87
N ILE A 99 -11.35 6.59 -2.89
CA ILE A 99 -11.12 5.16 -2.75
C ILE A 99 -9.83 4.85 -3.49
N THR A 100 -8.83 4.37 -2.76
CA THR A 100 -7.51 4.04 -3.31
C THR A 100 -7.32 2.53 -3.21
N PRO A 101 -7.39 1.79 -4.33
CA PRO A 101 -7.08 0.37 -4.34
C PRO A 101 -5.58 0.16 -4.22
N THR A 102 -5.18 -0.98 -3.66
CA THR A 102 -3.77 -1.36 -3.58
C THR A 102 -3.26 -1.93 -4.91
N PHE A 103 -2.11 -1.44 -5.35
CA PHE A 103 -1.35 -1.99 -6.47
C PHE A 103 0.14 -1.92 -6.17
N SER A 104 0.91 -2.79 -6.82
CA SER A 104 2.37 -2.82 -6.72
C SER A 104 3.00 -2.52 -8.07
N VAL A 105 4.20 -1.96 -8.10
CA VAL A 105 4.89 -1.64 -9.36
C VAL A 105 6.16 -2.46 -9.47
N CYS A 106 6.22 -3.31 -10.50
CA CYS A 106 7.42 -4.01 -10.90
C CYS A 106 8.19 -3.19 -11.95
N PRO A 107 9.51 -2.98 -11.80
CA PRO A 107 10.32 -2.29 -12.82
C PRO A 107 10.33 -2.99 -14.19
N VAL A 108 10.04 -4.30 -14.23
CA VAL A 108 10.05 -5.11 -15.45
C VAL A 108 8.63 -5.27 -16.03
N HIS A 109 7.64 -5.60 -15.19
CA HIS A 109 6.29 -5.95 -15.63
C HIS A 109 5.24 -4.86 -15.44
N GLY A 110 5.62 -3.70 -14.88
CA GLY A 110 4.71 -2.59 -14.63
C GLY A 110 3.76 -2.84 -13.46
N TYR A 111 2.52 -2.37 -13.58
CA TYR A 111 1.50 -2.49 -12.53
C TYR A 111 1.10 -3.94 -12.28
N LEU A 112 1.08 -4.30 -11.00
CA LEU A 112 0.59 -5.56 -10.45
C LEU A 112 -0.60 -5.26 -9.55
N GLN A 113 -1.60 -6.11 -9.63
CA GLN A 113 -2.86 -5.95 -8.91
C GLN A 113 -2.70 -6.44 -7.46
N GLY A 114 -2.97 -5.57 -6.48
CA GLY A 114 -2.82 -5.88 -5.06
C GLY A 114 -1.42 -5.59 -4.49
N GLU A 115 -1.21 -6.03 -3.26
CA GLU A 115 0.06 -5.89 -2.53
C GLU A 115 1.02 -7.04 -2.87
N HIS A 116 2.19 -6.71 -3.42
CA HIS A 116 3.23 -7.65 -3.81
C HIS A 116 4.59 -7.12 -3.36
N PHE A 117 5.18 -7.74 -2.34
CA PHE A 117 6.56 -7.45 -1.94
C PHE A 117 7.60 -7.99 -2.93
N THR A 118 7.20 -8.93 -3.80
CA THR A 118 8.03 -9.49 -4.86
C THR A 118 7.15 -9.76 -6.08
N CYS A 119 7.63 -9.40 -7.27
CA CYS A 119 6.86 -9.64 -8.50
C CYS A 119 6.76 -11.15 -8.79
N ASP A 120 5.55 -11.70 -8.75
CA ASP A 120 5.27 -13.11 -9.07
C ASP A 120 5.70 -13.50 -10.48
N LYS A 121 5.59 -12.56 -11.43
CA LYS A 121 6.02 -12.78 -12.83
C LYS A 121 7.55 -12.90 -12.91
N CYS A 122 8.29 -11.98 -12.28
CA CYS A 122 9.75 -12.08 -12.20
C CYS A 122 10.18 -13.38 -11.53
N LYS A 123 9.52 -13.76 -10.42
CA LYS A 123 9.82 -14.99 -9.71
C LYS A 123 9.65 -16.21 -10.62
N LYS A 124 8.52 -16.29 -11.33
CA LYS A 124 8.25 -17.37 -12.27
C LYS A 124 9.27 -17.43 -13.42
N GLU A 125 9.61 -16.28 -14.01
CA GLU A 125 10.63 -16.20 -15.05
C GLU A 125 12.00 -16.71 -14.56
N GLN A 126 12.41 -16.32 -13.35
CA GLN A 126 13.65 -16.81 -12.73
C GLN A 126 13.60 -18.32 -12.49
N GLU A 127 12.48 -18.84 -11.98
CA GLU A 127 12.29 -20.28 -11.79
C GLU A 127 12.39 -21.05 -13.11
N ASP A 128 11.76 -20.56 -14.18
CA ASP A 128 11.77 -21.21 -15.50
C ASP A 128 13.17 -21.15 -16.14
N MET A 129 13.90 -20.05 -15.96
CA MET A 129 15.31 -19.93 -16.35
C MET A 129 16.21 -20.91 -15.60
N LEU A 130 16.02 -21.06 -14.28
CA LEU A 130 16.79 -22.00 -13.46
C LEU A 130 16.50 -23.44 -13.86
N LYS A 131 15.23 -23.82 -14.05
CA LYS A 131 14.84 -25.16 -14.54
C LYS A 131 15.50 -25.50 -15.87
N SER A 132 15.51 -24.54 -16.80
CA SER A 132 16.14 -24.72 -18.12
C SER A 132 17.66 -24.93 -18.00
N LYS A 133 18.34 -24.19 -17.11
CA LYS A 133 19.78 -24.37 -16.84
C LYS A 133 20.08 -25.71 -16.18
N ILE A 134 19.27 -26.12 -15.20
CA ILE A 134 19.43 -27.41 -14.52
C ILE A 134 19.30 -28.56 -15.54
N ALA A 135 18.29 -28.53 -16.40
CA ALA A 135 18.10 -29.56 -17.43
C ALA A 135 19.28 -29.63 -18.42
N ALA A 136 19.86 -28.48 -18.80
CA ALA A 136 21.04 -28.44 -19.66
C ALA A 136 22.28 -29.06 -18.97
N LEU A 137 22.52 -28.70 -17.71
CA LEU A 137 23.63 -29.23 -16.91
C LEU A 137 23.49 -30.73 -16.62
N GLU A 138 22.26 -31.22 -16.41
CA GLU A 138 21.98 -32.65 -16.24
C GLU A 138 22.28 -33.44 -17.51
N LYS A 139 21.92 -32.90 -18.68
CA LYS A 139 22.26 -33.50 -19.97
C LYS A 139 23.77 -33.54 -20.20
N GLU A 140 24.46 -32.42 -19.97
CA GLU A 140 25.93 -32.35 -20.10
C GLU A 140 26.62 -33.33 -19.15
N LYS A 141 26.17 -33.39 -17.89
CA LYS A 141 26.66 -34.37 -16.91
C LYS A 141 26.46 -35.81 -17.39
N ALA A 142 25.29 -36.14 -17.97
CA ALA A 142 25.02 -37.47 -18.49
C ALA A 142 25.93 -37.83 -19.67
N GLU A 143 26.17 -36.89 -20.59
CA GLU A 143 27.09 -37.06 -21.71
C GLU A 143 28.55 -37.28 -21.24
N ILE A 144 29.00 -36.50 -20.25
CA ILE A 144 30.34 -36.65 -19.66
C ILE A 144 30.48 -38.01 -18.96
N LEU A 145 29.48 -38.43 -18.17
CA LEU A 145 29.50 -39.73 -17.49
C LEU A 145 29.49 -40.90 -18.49
N ALA A 146 28.71 -40.78 -19.57
CA ALA A 146 28.71 -41.78 -20.64
C ALA A 146 30.08 -41.86 -21.33
N ALA A 147 30.72 -40.71 -21.62
CA ALA A 147 32.07 -40.68 -22.20
C ALA A 147 33.14 -41.23 -21.26
N ALA A 148 33.01 -41.03 -19.95
CA ALA A 148 33.92 -41.57 -18.94
C ALA A 148 33.77 -43.09 -18.72
N SER A 149 32.60 -43.66 -19.04
CA SER A 149 32.29 -45.09 -18.87
C SER A 149 32.71 -45.97 -20.06
N VAL A 150 33.16 -45.35 -21.17
CA VAL A 150 33.58 -46.03 -22.42
C VAL A 150 35.12 -46.15 -22.51
N LYS A 151 35.87 -45.70 -21.49
CA LYS A 151 37.30 -45.95 -21.30
C LYS A 151 37.52 -46.99 -20.21
#